data_AF-A0A965YY82-F1
#
_entry.id   AF-A0A965YY82-F1
#
_cell.length_a   1.000
_cell.length_b   1.000
_cell.length_c   1.000
_cell.angle_alpha   90.00
_cell.angle_beta   90.00
_cell.angle_gamma   90.00
#
_symmetry.space_group_name_H-M   'P 1'
#
loop_
_entity.id
_entity.type
_entity.pdbx_description
1 polymer ?
#
loop_
_entity_poly.entity_id
_entity_poly.type
_entity_poly.pdbx_seq_one_letter_code
_entity_poly.pdbx_strand_id
1 'polypeptide(L)'
;MNTVKLAVNVDKAEAIKAGKSVFGDMVVEIKESDLATFTHEERETLAGCLLNREDVLELWSPISGQRHTNDLPLIAEATIANVRLLLAALQKAALEYAANEKRKHDDELKENIDKALAASDEEWLLDRRHLYAGGWEVVVPGSYLYSQREEVKSDSRIAARIEELREVAKTRSAEHYELVKLKNEKAEKEKEAVESEKARKAAARAEQLAVWVQQHGTENQRKRQDRGLLPEAEILAAIRAQVFEPLAEWPLYEKITNQEVWSAYDVDDEYEKPEVTFSSWQAEELTAEEFEKLEEAEKLVPGCKAEVFVHLGRLCRSSDEEDMENEVSRKSIRITVDLGEITVGRRFAL
;
A
#
# COMPACT_ATOMS: atom_id res chain seq x y z
N MET A 1 -6.23 -39.97 -5.57
CA MET A 1 -5.42 -39.19 -6.53
C MET A 1 -5.17 -37.87 -5.85
N ASN A 2 -3.91 -37.51 -5.62
CA ASN A 2 -3.60 -36.26 -4.94
C ASN A 2 -3.81 -35.10 -5.93
N THR A 3 -4.65 -34.14 -5.55
CA THR A 3 -4.85 -32.90 -6.29
C THR A 3 -4.27 -31.75 -5.49
N VAL A 4 -3.55 -30.84 -6.17
CA VAL A 4 -3.03 -29.61 -5.57
C VAL A 4 -3.95 -28.47 -6.00
N LYS A 5 -4.55 -27.77 -5.03
CA LYS A 5 -5.41 -26.61 -5.29
C LYS A 5 -4.60 -25.32 -5.10
N LEU A 6 -4.63 -24.45 -6.11
CA LEU A 6 -3.95 -23.15 -6.13
C LEU A 6 -4.97 -22.02 -6.24
N ALA A 7 -5.05 -21.13 -5.27
CA ALA A 7 -5.72 -19.86 -5.41
C ALA A 7 -4.82 -18.85 -6.15
N VAL A 8 -5.37 -18.15 -7.13
CA VAL A 8 -4.72 -17.13 -7.95
C VAL A 8 -5.61 -15.89 -7.92
N ASN A 9 -5.06 -14.74 -7.52
CA ASN A 9 -5.81 -13.48 -7.52
C ASN A 9 -5.64 -12.77 -8.87
N VAL A 10 -6.75 -12.44 -9.52
CA VAL A 10 -6.80 -11.79 -10.83
C VAL A 10 -7.30 -10.36 -10.69
N ASP A 11 -6.47 -9.39 -11.07
CA ASP A 11 -6.80 -7.96 -10.97
C ASP A 11 -7.99 -7.55 -11.86
N LYS A 12 -8.86 -6.69 -11.32
CA LYS A 12 -10.09 -6.26 -12.01
C LYS A 12 -9.82 -5.34 -13.20
N ALA A 13 -8.89 -4.39 -13.08
CA ALA A 13 -8.63 -3.42 -14.13
C ALA A 13 -8.02 -4.10 -15.35
N GLU A 14 -7.12 -5.03 -15.10
CA GLU A 14 -6.50 -5.83 -16.14
C GLU A 14 -7.50 -6.84 -16.78
N ALA A 15 -8.44 -7.41 -16.01
CA ALA A 15 -9.41 -8.38 -16.54
C ALA A 15 -10.40 -7.68 -17.49
N ILE A 16 -10.75 -6.43 -17.17
CA ILE A 16 -11.56 -5.56 -18.02
C ILE A 16 -10.81 -5.21 -19.31
N LYS A 17 -9.51 -4.88 -19.26
CA LYS A 17 -8.69 -4.66 -20.47
C LYS A 17 -8.65 -5.90 -21.38
N ALA A 18 -8.66 -7.10 -20.80
CA ALA A 18 -8.68 -8.36 -21.54
C ALA A 18 -10.08 -8.76 -22.06
N GLY A 19 -11.12 -7.95 -21.84
CA GLY A 19 -12.49 -8.21 -22.32
C GLY A 19 -13.19 -9.34 -21.57
N LYS A 20 -12.88 -9.54 -20.29
CA LYS A 20 -13.39 -10.66 -19.48
C LYS A 20 -14.15 -10.15 -18.25
N SER A 21 -15.12 -10.94 -17.81
CA SER A 21 -16.02 -10.61 -16.69
C SER A 21 -15.66 -11.26 -15.37
N VAL A 22 -14.60 -12.09 -15.32
CA VAL A 22 -14.18 -12.85 -14.15
C VAL A 22 -12.86 -12.28 -13.62
N PHE A 23 -12.86 -11.87 -12.35
CA PHE A 23 -11.73 -11.27 -11.62
C PHE A 23 -11.87 -11.57 -10.12
N GLY A 24 -10.79 -11.46 -9.34
CA GLY A 24 -10.73 -11.84 -7.93
C GLY A 24 -10.01 -13.18 -7.69
N ASP A 25 -10.27 -13.81 -6.54
CA ASP A 25 -9.64 -15.07 -6.15
C ASP A 25 -10.20 -16.26 -6.96
N MET A 26 -9.34 -16.97 -7.67
CA MET A 26 -9.69 -18.13 -8.49
C MET A 26 -8.95 -19.37 -8.00
N VAL A 27 -9.64 -20.50 -7.82
CA VAL A 27 -9.00 -21.77 -7.43
C VAL A 27 -8.78 -22.67 -8.65
N VAL A 28 -7.54 -23.10 -8.83
CA VAL A 28 -7.05 -23.97 -9.90
C VAL A 28 -6.68 -25.32 -9.30
N GLU A 29 -7.23 -26.41 -9.84
CA GLU A 29 -6.91 -27.75 -9.36
C GLU A 29 -5.93 -28.44 -10.34
N ILE A 30 -4.71 -28.73 -9.88
CA ILE A 30 -3.68 -29.44 -10.63
C ILE A 30 -3.66 -30.89 -10.18
N LYS A 31 -3.77 -31.83 -11.13
CA LYS A 31 -3.66 -33.26 -10.83
C LYS A 31 -2.20 -33.67 -10.82
N GLU A 32 -1.87 -34.69 -10.03
CA GLU A 32 -0.52 -35.28 -10.00
C GLU A 32 -0.02 -35.73 -11.39
N SER A 33 -0.93 -36.19 -12.26
CA SER A 33 -0.62 -36.51 -13.66
C SER A 33 -0.15 -35.30 -14.48
N ASP A 34 -0.62 -34.11 -14.11
CA ASP A 34 -0.29 -32.87 -14.81
C ASP A 34 1.12 -32.40 -14.40
N LEU A 35 1.54 -32.62 -13.14
CA LEU A 35 2.89 -32.29 -12.65
C LEU A 35 4.00 -33.02 -13.42
N ALA A 36 3.72 -34.22 -13.94
CA ALA A 36 4.67 -34.96 -14.76
C ALA A 36 5.02 -34.24 -16.07
N THR A 37 4.17 -33.31 -16.51
CA THR A 37 4.38 -32.52 -17.73
C THR A 37 5.18 -31.23 -17.48
N PHE A 38 5.43 -30.87 -16.22
CA PHE A 38 6.13 -29.64 -15.85
C PHE A 38 7.65 -29.84 -15.93
N THR A 39 8.38 -28.78 -16.29
CA THR A 39 9.85 -28.79 -16.28
C THR A 39 10.38 -28.93 -14.84
N HIS A 40 11.68 -29.17 -14.69
CA HIS A 40 12.30 -29.21 -13.36
C HIS A 40 12.19 -27.85 -12.65
N GLU A 41 12.47 -26.76 -13.36
CA GLU A 41 12.42 -25.39 -12.84
C GLU A 41 10.99 -24.97 -12.46
N GLU A 42 9.98 -25.34 -13.26
CA GLU A 42 8.58 -25.10 -12.93
C GLU A 42 8.16 -25.84 -11.66
N ARG A 43 8.64 -27.07 -11.47
CA ARG A 43 8.38 -27.87 -10.27
C ARG A 43 9.10 -27.34 -9.04
N GLU A 44 10.34 -26.86 -9.16
CA GLU A 44 11.07 -26.21 -8.06
C GLU A 44 10.41 -24.90 -7.64
N THR A 45 9.95 -24.10 -8.61
CA THR A 45 9.23 -22.83 -8.32
C THR A 45 7.91 -23.12 -7.61
N LEU A 46 7.17 -24.12 -8.09
CA LEU A 46 5.94 -24.59 -7.44
C LEU A 46 6.22 -25.12 -6.02
N ALA A 47 7.30 -25.91 -5.84
CA ALA A 47 7.72 -26.43 -4.54
C ALA A 47 8.15 -25.32 -3.56
N GLY A 48 8.84 -24.28 -4.04
CA GLY A 48 9.18 -23.09 -3.25
C GLY A 48 7.94 -22.31 -2.80
N CYS A 49 6.89 -22.25 -3.62
CA CYS A 49 5.59 -21.71 -3.21
C CYS A 49 4.86 -22.62 -2.20
N LEU A 50 5.07 -23.94 -2.26
CA LEU A 50 4.42 -24.95 -1.40
C LEU A 50 5.03 -25.07 0.00
N LEU A 51 6.33 -24.81 0.17
CA LEU A 51 7.05 -24.98 1.44
C LEU A 51 6.62 -24.01 2.56
N ASN A 52 5.74 -23.05 2.29
CA ASN A 52 5.39 -21.97 3.22
C ASN A 52 3.96 -22.03 3.80
N ARG A 53 3.06 -22.95 3.41
CA ARG A 53 1.66 -22.96 3.92
C ARG A 53 0.99 -24.35 3.89
N GLU A 54 0.27 -24.69 4.96
CA GLU A 54 -0.57 -25.90 5.06
C GLU A 54 -1.95 -25.65 4.43
N ASP A 55 -2.20 -26.14 3.21
CA ASP A 55 -3.53 -26.53 2.71
C ASP A 55 -4.23 -25.65 1.64
N VAL A 56 -3.85 -24.39 1.40
CA VAL A 56 -4.30 -23.61 0.21
C VAL A 56 -3.21 -22.62 -0.23
N LEU A 57 -2.74 -22.73 -1.49
CA LEU A 57 -1.81 -21.72 -2.03
C LEU A 57 -2.57 -20.45 -2.38
N GLU A 58 -2.09 -19.28 -1.98
CA GLU A 58 -2.45 -18.01 -2.60
C GLU A 58 -1.26 -17.51 -3.42
N LEU A 59 -1.37 -17.48 -4.74
CA LEU A 59 -0.38 -16.87 -5.62
C LEU A 59 -0.67 -15.36 -5.69
N TRP A 60 0.02 -14.61 -4.84
CA TRP A 60 0.10 -13.16 -4.94
C TRP A 60 1.25 -12.79 -5.86
N SER A 61 1.04 -11.86 -6.80
CA SER A 61 2.14 -11.17 -7.44
C SER A 61 2.94 -10.44 -6.35
N PRO A 62 4.26 -10.67 -6.18
CA PRO A 62 5.05 -10.01 -5.14
C PRO A 62 5.26 -8.50 -5.39
N ILE A 63 4.69 -7.95 -6.47
CA ILE A 63 4.89 -6.57 -6.91
C ILE A 63 3.77 -5.67 -6.38
N SER A 64 3.58 -5.63 -5.06
CA SER A 64 2.74 -4.61 -4.40
C SER A 64 3.59 -3.49 -3.81
N GLY A 65 4.59 -3.00 -4.56
CA GLY A 65 5.51 -1.96 -4.08
C GLY A 65 6.30 -1.18 -5.14
N GLN A 66 6.35 -1.60 -6.41
CA GLN A 66 6.98 -0.82 -7.48
C GLN A 66 6.07 -0.74 -8.70
N ARG A 67 5.74 0.49 -9.11
CA ARG A 67 5.24 0.77 -10.47
C ARG A 67 6.37 0.47 -11.46
N HIS A 68 6.01 -0.01 -12.65
CA HIS A 68 6.84 -0.55 -13.75
C HIS A 68 7.11 -2.06 -13.58
N THR A 69 6.49 -2.98 -14.32
CA THR A 69 6.32 -3.08 -15.79
C THR A 69 4.92 -3.61 -16.19
N ASN A 70 4.41 -3.18 -17.34
CA ASN A 70 3.03 -3.38 -17.83
C ASN A 70 2.78 -4.71 -18.59
N ASP A 71 3.60 -5.75 -18.44
CA ASP A 71 3.62 -6.87 -19.39
C ASP A 71 3.30 -8.26 -18.81
N LEU A 72 2.60 -8.35 -17.67
CA LEU A 72 2.12 -9.65 -17.19
C LEU A 72 0.77 -10.00 -17.85
N PRO A 73 0.65 -11.14 -18.56
CA PRO A 73 -0.60 -11.53 -19.17
C PRO A 73 -1.62 -11.88 -18.09
N LEU A 74 -2.74 -11.18 -18.07
CA LEU A 74 -3.82 -11.49 -17.15
C LEU A 74 -4.62 -12.72 -17.58
N ILE A 75 -4.81 -13.65 -16.65
CA ILE A 75 -5.32 -14.99 -16.92
C ILE A 75 -6.82 -15.05 -16.58
N ALA A 76 -7.65 -15.31 -17.59
CA ALA A 76 -9.11 -15.27 -17.46
C ALA A 76 -9.79 -16.64 -17.21
N GLU A 77 -9.09 -17.75 -17.43
CA GLU A 77 -9.56 -19.11 -17.12
C GLU A 77 -8.34 -19.96 -16.77
N ALA A 78 -8.34 -20.67 -15.65
CA ALA A 78 -7.13 -21.37 -15.22
C ALA A 78 -6.95 -22.73 -15.92
N THR A 79 -6.11 -22.75 -16.94
CA THR A 79 -5.62 -23.99 -17.56
C THR A 79 -4.18 -24.28 -17.10
N ILE A 80 -3.70 -25.52 -17.26
CA ILE A 80 -2.30 -25.90 -16.97
C ILE A 80 -1.31 -25.00 -17.74
N ALA A 81 -1.64 -24.62 -18.98
CA ALA A 81 -0.84 -23.69 -19.77
C ALA A 81 -0.71 -22.30 -19.11
N ASN A 82 -1.76 -21.87 -18.41
CA ASN A 82 -1.79 -20.58 -17.73
C ASN A 82 -1.02 -20.60 -16.41
N VAL A 83 -0.99 -21.74 -15.70
CA VAL A 83 -0.10 -21.94 -14.55
C VAL A 83 1.37 -21.83 -14.96
N ARG A 84 1.75 -22.40 -16.11
CA ARG A 84 3.13 -22.30 -16.61
C ARG A 84 3.54 -20.86 -16.94
N LEU A 85 2.64 -20.10 -17.58
CA LEU A 85 2.88 -18.68 -17.87
C LEU A 85 3.08 -17.87 -16.58
N LEU A 86 2.28 -18.14 -15.55
CA LEU A 86 2.41 -17.49 -14.25
C LEU A 86 3.72 -17.87 -13.54
N LEU A 87 4.13 -19.14 -13.58
CA LEU A 87 5.41 -19.59 -13.01
C LEU A 87 6.61 -18.94 -13.72
N ALA A 88 6.58 -18.85 -15.06
CA ALA A 88 7.62 -18.18 -15.82
C ALA A 88 7.69 -16.67 -15.52
N ALA A 89 6.54 -16.01 -15.35
CA ALA A 89 6.46 -14.62 -14.92
C ALA A 89 7.05 -14.39 -13.51
N LEU A 90 6.72 -15.28 -12.55
CA LEU A 90 7.26 -15.22 -11.19
C LEU A 90 8.78 -15.45 -11.17
N GLN A 91 9.29 -16.39 -11.97
CA GLN A 91 10.72 -16.59 -12.13
C GLN A 91 11.42 -15.35 -12.69
N LYS A 92 10.84 -14.72 -13.72
CA LYS A 92 11.38 -13.48 -14.29
C LYS A 92 11.37 -12.34 -13.28
N ALA A 93 10.27 -12.16 -12.54
CA ALA A 93 10.16 -11.14 -11.49
C ALA A 93 11.16 -11.39 -10.34
N ALA A 94 11.37 -12.65 -9.95
CA ALA A 94 12.36 -13.01 -8.93
C ALA A 94 13.80 -12.71 -9.39
N LEU A 95 14.11 -12.96 -10.67
CA LEU A 95 15.40 -12.59 -11.27
C LEU A 95 15.58 -11.07 -11.36
N GLU A 96 14.54 -10.32 -11.72
CA GLU A 96 14.56 -8.86 -11.76
C GLU A 96 14.70 -8.26 -10.35
N TYR A 97 13.99 -8.81 -9.36
CA TYR A 97 14.13 -8.41 -7.95
C TYR A 97 15.54 -8.69 -7.44
N ALA A 98 16.10 -9.87 -7.69
CA ALA A 98 17.48 -10.20 -7.34
C ALA A 98 18.50 -9.29 -8.04
N ALA A 99 18.24 -8.90 -9.30
CA ALA A 99 19.07 -7.94 -10.03
C ALA A 99 18.95 -6.51 -9.46
N ASN A 100 17.76 -6.09 -9.03
CA ASN A 100 17.53 -4.78 -8.41
C ASN A 100 18.12 -4.70 -6.99
N GLU A 101 17.95 -5.74 -6.17
CA GLU A 101 18.61 -5.84 -4.87
C GLU A 101 20.14 -5.85 -5.03
N LYS A 102 20.66 -6.56 -6.03
CA LYS A 102 22.09 -6.50 -6.38
C LYS A 102 22.53 -5.09 -6.78
N ARG A 103 21.77 -4.38 -7.62
CA ARG A 103 22.06 -2.98 -7.99
C ARG A 103 22.06 -2.07 -6.76
N LYS A 104 21.04 -2.19 -5.90
CA LYS A 104 20.95 -1.40 -4.67
C LYS A 104 22.12 -1.67 -3.74
N HIS A 105 22.51 -2.93 -3.57
CA HIS A 105 23.70 -3.31 -2.83
C HIS A 105 24.98 -2.76 -3.47
N ASP A 106 25.11 -2.80 -4.80
CA ASP A 106 26.25 -2.24 -5.53
C ASP A 106 26.32 -0.70 -5.39
N ASP A 107 25.16 -0.01 -5.38
CA ASP A 107 25.04 1.43 -5.15
C ASP A 107 25.38 1.81 -3.70
N GLU A 108 24.88 1.05 -2.71
CA GLU A 108 25.24 1.22 -1.30
C GLU A 108 26.74 0.96 -1.07
N LEU A 109 27.31 -0.05 -1.72
CA LEU A 109 28.74 -0.34 -1.66
C LEU A 109 29.55 0.81 -2.28
N LYS A 110 29.11 1.35 -3.42
CA LYS A 110 29.72 2.50 -4.07
C LYS A 110 29.67 3.74 -3.18
N GLU A 111 28.52 4.06 -2.59
CA GLU A 111 28.37 5.18 -1.66
C GLU A 111 29.29 5.02 -0.44
N ASN A 112 29.40 3.81 0.10
CA ASN A 112 30.30 3.52 1.22
C ASN A 112 31.79 3.64 0.83
N ILE A 113 32.16 3.24 -0.39
CA ILE A 113 33.51 3.44 -0.93
C ILE A 113 33.79 4.94 -1.12
N ASP A 114 32.86 5.69 -1.72
CA ASP A 114 33.01 7.13 -1.95
C ASP A 114 33.12 7.89 -0.62
N LYS A 115 32.35 7.51 0.40
CA LYS A 115 32.47 8.04 1.77
C LYS A 115 33.83 7.70 2.39
N ALA A 116 34.31 6.47 2.22
CA ALA A 116 35.61 6.05 2.73
C ALA A 116 36.77 6.80 2.04
N LEU A 117 36.67 7.04 0.73
CA LEU A 117 37.63 7.83 -0.05
C LEU A 117 37.59 9.32 0.31
N ALA A 118 36.40 9.86 0.59
CA ALA A 118 36.24 11.24 1.04
C ALA A 118 36.74 11.47 2.48
N ALA A 119 36.68 10.43 3.32
CA ALA A 119 37.14 10.48 4.71
C ALA A 119 38.65 10.17 4.87
N SER A 120 39.30 9.58 3.86
CA SER A 120 40.75 9.35 3.89
C SER A 120 41.50 10.61 3.50
N ASP A 121 42.05 11.30 4.50
CA ASP A 121 42.79 12.57 4.39
C ASP A 121 44.22 12.42 3.83
N GLU A 122 44.52 11.35 3.07
CA GLU A 122 45.89 11.05 2.67
C GLU A 122 46.14 11.17 1.15
N GLU A 123 47.19 11.93 0.87
CA GLU A 123 47.84 12.24 -0.41
C GLU A 123 48.24 11.02 -1.27
N TRP A 124 48.09 9.78 -0.77
CA TRP A 124 48.44 8.55 -1.49
C TRP A 124 47.42 8.13 -2.56
N LEU A 125 46.21 8.73 -2.60
CA LEU A 125 45.18 8.41 -3.58
C LEU A 125 45.34 9.12 -4.94
N LEU A 126 46.26 10.08 -5.06
CA LEU A 126 46.51 10.79 -6.32
C LEU A 126 47.16 9.88 -7.38
N ASP A 127 47.85 8.81 -6.99
CA ASP A 127 48.50 7.87 -7.92
C ASP A 127 47.50 6.91 -8.61
N ARG A 128 46.23 6.92 -8.19
CA ARG A 128 45.15 6.10 -8.77
C ARG A 128 44.06 6.87 -9.51
N ARG A 129 44.09 8.21 -9.50
CA ARG A 129 43.09 9.05 -10.21
C ARG A 129 43.11 8.91 -11.73
N HIS A 130 44.08 8.22 -12.32
CA HIS A 130 44.12 7.95 -13.77
C HIS A 130 43.32 6.72 -14.24
N LEU A 131 42.62 6.00 -13.35
CA LEU A 131 41.98 4.72 -13.70
C LEU A 131 40.45 4.74 -13.90
N TYR A 132 39.76 5.88 -13.77
CA TYR A 132 38.29 5.90 -13.81
C TYR A 132 37.72 7.05 -14.64
N ALA A 133 37.76 6.89 -15.96
CA ALA A 133 36.90 7.60 -16.89
C ALA A 133 36.61 6.72 -18.11
N GLY A 134 35.57 5.90 -18.01
CA GLY A 134 35.00 5.18 -19.16
C GLY A 134 34.67 3.73 -18.86
N GLY A 135 33.37 3.39 -18.94
CA GLY A 135 32.84 2.04 -19.20
C GLY A 135 33.22 0.93 -18.22
N TRP A 136 32.23 0.29 -17.62
CA TRP A 136 32.43 -1.05 -17.04
C TRP A 136 32.57 -2.09 -18.17
N GLU A 137 33.66 -2.01 -18.92
CA GLU A 137 34.31 -3.18 -19.50
C GLU A 137 35.69 -3.24 -18.87
N VAL A 138 35.98 -4.34 -18.18
CA VAL A 138 37.36 -4.71 -17.87
C VAL A 138 37.99 -5.17 -19.19
N VAL A 139 38.30 -4.23 -20.08
CA VAL A 139 39.29 -4.44 -21.14
C VAL A 139 40.64 -4.24 -20.49
N VAL A 140 41.18 -5.32 -19.93
CA VAL A 140 42.62 -5.40 -19.63
C VAL A 140 43.34 -5.25 -20.96
N PRO A 141 44.16 -4.20 -21.19
CA PRO A 141 44.95 -4.11 -22.39
C PRO A 141 45.84 -5.35 -22.49
N GLY A 142 45.55 -6.17 -23.48
CA GLY A 142 46.21 -7.44 -23.71
C GLY A 142 47.70 -7.21 -23.92
N SER A 143 48.49 -7.73 -22.98
CA SER A 143 49.83 -8.32 -23.14
C SER A 143 50.79 -8.07 -21.95
N TYR A 144 50.40 -7.32 -20.92
CA TYR A 144 51.30 -7.02 -19.78
C TYR A 144 50.78 -7.36 -18.36
N LEU A 145 49.64 -8.06 -18.23
CA LEU A 145 49.09 -8.47 -16.92
C LEU A 145 48.93 -9.98 -16.74
N TYR A 146 49.48 -10.80 -17.64
CA TYR A 146 49.52 -12.25 -17.44
C TYR A 146 50.64 -12.69 -16.48
N SER A 147 51.68 -11.90 -16.30
CA SER A 147 52.74 -12.18 -15.30
C SER A 147 52.35 -11.78 -13.88
N GLN A 148 51.50 -10.76 -13.68
CA GLN A 148 51.09 -10.35 -12.33
C GLN A 148 49.88 -11.12 -11.78
N ARG A 149 49.14 -11.87 -12.61
CA ARG A 149 48.05 -12.75 -12.13
C ARG A 149 48.58 -13.96 -11.36
N GLU A 150 49.83 -14.36 -11.61
CA GLU A 150 50.52 -15.37 -10.80
C GLU A 150 51.26 -14.74 -9.60
N GLU A 151 51.80 -13.52 -9.72
CA GLU A 151 52.42 -12.83 -8.58
C GLU A 151 51.41 -12.41 -7.49
N VAL A 152 50.18 -12.02 -7.87
CA VAL A 152 49.10 -11.75 -6.89
C VAL A 152 48.57 -13.05 -6.24
N LYS A 153 48.76 -14.21 -6.88
CA LYS A 153 48.48 -15.53 -6.29
C LYS A 153 49.64 -16.04 -5.41
N SER A 154 50.86 -15.56 -5.61
CA SER A 154 52.02 -15.93 -4.80
C SER A 154 52.33 -14.94 -3.67
N ASP A 155 51.74 -13.74 -3.70
CA ASP A 155 51.77 -12.83 -2.55
C ASP A 155 50.86 -13.37 -1.43
N SER A 156 51.48 -14.13 -0.54
CA SER A 156 50.88 -14.69 0.67
C SER A 156 50.04 -13.69 1.47
N ARG A 157 50.35 -12.38 1.38
CA ARG A 157 49.61 -11.32 2.07
C ARG A 157 48.25 -11.06 1.43
N ILE A 158 48.15 -11.10 0.11
CA ILE A 158 46.89 -10.88 -0.63
C ILE A 158 45.98 -12.10 -0.46
N ALA A 159 46.52 -13.32 -0.54
CA ALA A 159 45.77 -14.54 -0.30
C ALA A 159 45.21 -14.61 1.13
N ALA A 160 46.01 -14.24 2.14
CA ALA A 160 45.56 -14.16 3.53
C ALA A 160 44.46 -13.10 3.72
N ARG A 161 44.58 -11.94 3.08
CA ARG A 161 43.58 -10.87 3.15
C ARG A 161 42.26 -11.25 2.49
N ILE A 162 42.28 -11.97 1.37
CA ILE A 162 41.07 -12.47 0.71
C ILE A 162 40.35 -13.49 1.61
N GLU A 163 41.08 -14.39 2.26
CA GLU A 163 40.47 -15.37 3.16
C GLU A 163 39.91 -14.72 4.43
N GLU A 164 40.60 -13.72 5.00
CA GLU A 164 40.08 -12.91 6.10
C GLU A 164 38.78 -12.20 5.72
N LEU A 165 38.71 -11.58 4.53
CA LEU A 165 37.50 -10.93 4.04
C LEU A 165 36.35 -11.91 3.80
N ARG A 166 36.64 -13.15 3.39
CA ARG A 166 35.63 -14.22 3.27
C ARG A 166 35.06 -14.63 4.61
N GLU A 167 35.89 -14.77 5.63
CA GLU A 167 35.44 -15.10 7.00
C GLU A 167 34.63 -13.95 7.62
N VAL A 168 35.04 -12.70 7.40
CA VAL A 168 34.25 -11.52 7.79
C VAL A 168 32.91 -11.49 7.05
N ALA A 169 32.87 -11.78 5.76
CA ALA A 169 31.64 -11.82 4.97
C ALA A 169 30.69 -12.94 5.43
N LYS A 170 31.22 -14.14 5.75
CA LYS A 170 30.43 -15.25 6.33
C LYS A 170 29.81 -14.85 7.67
N THR A 171 30.61 -14.23 8.54
CA THR A 171 30.15 -13.77 9.87
C THR A 171 29.05 -12.72 9.72
N ARG A 172 29.26 -11.69 8.90
CA ARG A 172 28.26 -10.64 8.64
C ARG A 172 27.00 -11.18 7.98
N SER A 173 27.12 -12.15 7.07
CA SER A 173 25.97 -12.80 6.45
C SER A 173 25.15 -13.60 7.46
N ALA A 174 25.79 -14.29 8.41
CA ALA A 174 25.12 -14.99 9.49
C ALA A 174 24.42 -14.02 10.46
N GLU A 175 25.09 -12.93 10.85
CA GLU A 175 24.50 -11.87 11.68
C GLU A 175 23.30 -11.21 10.99
N HIS A 176 23.40 -10.95 9.68
CA HIS A 176 22.31 -10.39 8.89
C HIS A 176 21.12 -11.36 8.81
N TYR A 177 21.38 -12.65 8.61
CA TYR A 177 20.32 -13.67 8.59
C TYR A 177 19.58 -13.74 9.93
N GLU A 178 20.28 -13.73 11.07
CA GLU A 178 19.66 -13.72 12.39
C GLU A 178 18.86 -12.43 12.64
N LEU A 179 19.36 -11.27 12.21
CA LEU A 179 18.63 -10.01 12.30
C LEU A 179 17.35 -10.01 11.45
N VAL A 180 17.40 -10.54 10.23
CA VAL A 180 16.22 -10.67 9.35
C VAL A 180 15.22 -11.63 9.96
N LYS A 181 15.68 -12.77 10.49
CA LYS A 181 14.83 -13.74 11.19
C LYS A 181 14.12 -13.11 12.39
N LEU A 182 14.85 -12.42 13.26
CA LEU A 182 14.27 -11.70 14.40
C LEU A 182 13.26 -10.62 13.98
N LYS A 183 13.55 -9.89 12.90
CA LYS A 183 12.60 -8.90 12.35
C LYS A 183 11.34 -9.56 11.83
N ASN A 184 11.46 -10.68 11.14
CA ASN A 184 10.31 -11.42 10.60
C ASN A 184 9.46 -12.00 11.72
N GLU A 185 10.07 -12.65 12.73
CA GLU A 185 9.36 -13.17 13.90
C GLU A 185 8.65 -12.05 14.68
N LYS A 186 9.28 -10.87 14.79
CA LYS A 186 8.64 -9.71 15.43
C LYS A 186 7.47 -9.19 14.60
N ALA A 187 7.63 -9.06 13.29
CA ALA A 187 6.57 -8.61 12.39
C ALA A 187 5.39 -9.58 12.36
N GLU A 188 5.65 -10.89 12.45
CA GLU A 188 4.60 -11.91 12.53
C GLU A 188 3.82 -11.82 13.84
N LYS A 189 4.50 -11.70 14.99
CA LYS A 189 3.84 -11.45 16.29
C LYS A 189 3.04 -10.15 16.31
N GLU A 190 3.56 -9.09 15.70
CA GLU A 190 2.83 -7.82 15.58
C GLU A 190 1.57 -7.98 14.72
N LYS A 191 1.65 -8.73 13.60
CA LYS A 191 0.47 -9.04 12.77
C LYS A 191 -0.59 -9.85 13.53
N GLU A 192 -0.17 -10.91 14.24
CA GLU A 192 -1.08 -11.71 15.05
C GLU A 192 -1.76 -10.87 16.14
N ALA A 193 -1.02 -9.99 16.80
CA ALA A 193 -1.57 -9.08 17.80
C ALA A 193 -2.61 -8.11 17.19
N VAL A 194 -2.32 -7.55 16.00
CA VAL A 194 -3.23 -6.65 15.30
C VAL A 194 -4.51 -7.36 14.86
N GLU A 195 -4.41 -8.57 14.30
CA GLU A 195 -5.59 -9.33 13.86
C GLU A 195 -6.43 -9.80 15.05
N SER A 196 -5.79 -10.23 16.15
CA SER A 196 -6.49 -10.58 17.39
C SER A 196 -7.25 -9.38 17.97
N GLU A 197 -6.61 -8.21 18.01
CA GLU A 197 -7.25 -6.99 18.49
C GLU A 197 -8.40 -6.53 17.58
N LYS A 198 -8.24 -6.66 16.26
CA LYS A 198 -9.29 -6.37 15.29
C LYS A 198 -10.50 -7.28 15.44
N ALA A 199 -10.28 -8.58 15.66
CA ALA A 199 -11.34 -9.53 15.94
C ALA A 199 -12.07 -9.21 17.26
N ARG A 200 -11.32 -8.85 18.31
CA ARG A 200 -11.88 -8.41 19.60
C ARG A 200 -12.78 -7.18 19.44
N LYS A 201 -12.31 -6.15 18.73
CA LYS A 201 -13.09 -4.92 18.47
C LYS A 201 -14.33 -5.19 17.61
N ALA A 202 -14.22 -6.05 16.60
CA ALA A 202 -15.37 -6.43 15.78
C ALA A 202 -16.45 -7.14 16.61
N ALA A 203 -16.05 -8.05 17.51
CA ALA A 203 -16.98 -8.72 18.42
C ALA A 203 -17.65 -7.73 19.40
N ALA A 204 -16.87 -6.85 20.03
CA ALA A 204 -17.39 -5.83 20.94
C ALA A 204 -18.36 -4.86 20.23
N ARG A 205 -18.03 -4.44 19.00
CA ARG A 205 -18.91 -3.63 18.15
C ARG A 205 -20.23 -4.36 17.84
N ALA A 206 -20.17 -5.63 17.45
CA ALA A 206 -21.36 -6.41 17.16
C ALA A 206 -22.27 -6.58 18.39
N GLU A 207 -21.68 -6.84 19.56
CA GLU A 207 -22.40 -6.91 20.83
C GLU A 207 -23.06 -5.57 21.17
N GLN A 208 -22.32 -4.47 21.06
CA GLN A 208 -22.84 -3.13 21.33
C GLN A 208 -24.02 -2.76 20.41
N LEU A 209 -23.92 -3.07 19.11
CA LEU A 209 -25.03 -2.87 18.16
C LEU A 209 -26.25 -3.71 18.53
N ALA A 210 -26.05 -4.97 18.92
CA ALA A 210 -27.14 -5.84 19.35
C ALA A 210 -27.85 -5.30 20.60
N VAL A 211 -27.08 -4.86 21.61
CA VAL A 211 -27.62 -4.23 22.83
C VAL A 211 -28.43 -2.98 22.49
N TRP A 212 -27.90 -2.12 21.62
CA TRP A 212 -28.60 -0.91 21.18
C TRP A 212 -29.93 -1.24 20.49
N VAL A 213 -29.95 -2.23 19.58
CA VAL A 213 -31.19 -2.65 18.90
C VAL A 213 -32.23 -3.19 19.88
N GLN A 214 -31.81 -3.90 20.93
CA GLN A 214 -32.73 -4.37 21.95
C GLN A 214 -33.35 -3.22 22.75
N GLN A 215 -32.55 -2.21 23.10
CA GLN A 215 -32.96 -1.07 23.92
C GLN A 215 -33.78 -0.02 23.15
N HIS A 216 -33.39 0.28 21.92
CA HIS A 216 -33.91 1.42 21.15
C HIS A 216 -34.53 1.04 19.80
N GLY A 217 -34.30 -0.17 19.31
CA GLY A 217 -34.82 -0.61 18.02
C GLY A 217 -36.35 -0.72 17.99
N THR A 218 -36.91 -0.66 16.80
CA THR A 218 -38.33 -1.02 16.58
C THR A 218 -38.55 -2.52 16.73
N GLU A 219 -39.81 -2.96 16.89
CA GLU A 219 -40.13 -4.39 16.96
C GLU A 219 -39.69 -5.14 15.67
N ASN A 220 -39.82 -4.50 14.50
CA ASN A 220 -39.35 -5.04 13.24
C ASN A 220 -37.81 -5.21 13.23
N GLN A 221 -37.08 -4.20 13.71
CA GLN A 221 -35.62 -4.26 13.78
C GLN A 221 -35.15 -5.37 14.73
N ARG A 222 -35.75 -5.52 15.92
CA ARG A 222 -35.46 -6.63 16.84
C ARG A 222 -35.69 -8.00 16.15
N LYS A 223 -36.85 -8.21 15.52
CA LYS A 223 -37.15 -9.46 14.80
C LYS A 223 -36.18 -9.76 13.65
N ARG A 224 -35.73 -8.73 12.93
CA ARG A 224 -34.73 -8.89 11.86
C ARG A 224 -33.34 -9.16 12.42
N GLN A 225 -32.97 -8.54 13.53
CA GLN A 225 -31.72 -8.80 14.24
C GLN A 225 -31.66 -10.25 14.73
N ASP A 226 -32.74 -10.77 15.33
CA ASP A 226 -32.84 -12.16 15.79
C ASP A 226 -32.68 -13.18 14.64
N ARG A 227 -32.94 -12.75 13.39
CA ARG A 227 -32.78 -13.56 12.18
C ARG A 227 -31.47 -13.28 11.42
N GLY A 228 -30.63 -12.37 11.89
CA GLY A 228 -29.42 -11.93 11.16
C GLY A 228 -29.71 -11.18 9.85
N LEU A 229 -30.91 -10.58 9.72
CA LEU A 229 -31.40 -9.89 8.52
C LEU A 229 -31.47 -8.35 8.69
N LEU A 230 -30.90 -7.81 9.76
CA LEU A 230 -30.80 -6.37 9.99
C LEU A 230 -29.40 -5.88 9.58
N PRO A 231 -29.26 -5.10 8.49
CA PRO A 231 -27.99 -4.53 8.09
C PRO A 231 -27.44 -3.59 9.16
N GLU A 232 -26.14 -3.71 9.45
CA GLU A 232 -25.45 -2.80 10.37
C GLU A 232 -25.62 -1.33 9.98
N ALA A 233 -25.60 -1.01 8.68
CA ALA A 233 -25.80 0.36 8.19
C ALA A 233 -27.14 0.98 8.62
N GLU A 234 -28.19 0.17 8.75
CA GLU A 234 -29.51 0.62 9.23
C GLU A 234 -29.45 0.96 10.73
N ILE A 235 -28.76 0.14 11.53
CA ILE A 235 -28.54 0.38 12.96
C ILE A 235 -27.74 1.66 13.15
N LEU A 236 -26.63 1.82 12.41
CA LEU A 236 -25.78 3.01 12.47
C LEU A 236 -26.52 4.29 12.05
N ALA A 237 -27.41 4.21 11.05
CA ALA A 237 -28.25 5.33 10.65
C ALA A 237 -29.22 5.74 11.76
N ALA A 238 -29.82 4.77 12.45
CA ALA A 238 -30.72 5.02 13.57
C ALA A 238 -29.99 5.59 14.80
N ILE A 239 -28.81 5.05 15.14
CA ILE A 239 -27.92 5.62 16.17
C ILE A 239 -27.58 7.07 15.81
N ARG A 240 -27.17 7.34 14.56
CA ARG A 240 -26.86 8.70 14.10
C ARG A 240 -28.07 9.62 14.21
N ALA A 241 -29.27 9.15 13.87
CA ALA A 241 -30.49 9.94 13.99
C ALA A 241 -30.77 10.33 15.45
N GLN A 242 -30.63 9.39 16.38
CA GLN A 242 -30.81 9.63 17.82
C GLN A 242 -29.74 10.58 18.40
N VAL A 243 -28.46 10.33 18.09
CA VAL A 243 -27.33 11.13 18.61
C VAL A 243 -27.41 12.58 18.16
N PHE A 244 -27.81 12.81 16.91
CA PHE A 244 -27.89 14.15 16.32
C PHE A 244 -29.31 14.71 16.29
N GLU A 245 -30.27 14.11 17.01
CA GLU A 245 -31.64 14.63 17.16
C GLU A 245 -31.66 16.06 17.72
N PRO A 246 -30.83 16.45 18.72
CA PRO A 246 -30.78 17.84 19.20
C PRO A 246 -30.37 18.87 18.13
N LEU A 247 -29.75 18.41 17.04
CA LEU A 247 -29.29 19.24 15.92
C LEU A 247 -30.14 19.01 14.66
N ALA A 248 -31.36 18.47 14.79
CA ALA A 248 -32.21 18.16 13.64
C ALA A 248 -32.56 19.39 12.78
N GLU A 249 -32.69 20.55 13.42
CA GLU A 249 -33.00 21.83 12.75
C GLU A 249 -31.78 22.51 12.12
N TRP A 250 -30.57 21.98 12.36
CA TRP A 250 -29.36 22.57 11.79
C TRP A 250 -29.22 22.20 10.31
N PRO A 251 -28.85 23.16 9.45
CA PRO A 251 -28.66 22.88 8.04
C PRO A 251 -27.52 21.87 7.87
N LEU A 252 -27.76 20.84 7.06
CA LEU A 252 -26.73 19.87 6.71
C LEU A 252 -25.75 20.49 5.73
N TYR A 253 -24.47 20.13 5.86
CA TYR A 253 -23.47 20.56 4.88
C TYR A 253 -23.72 19.84 3.54
N GLU A 254 -23.88 20.64 2.50
CA GLU A 254 -23.93 20.17 1.11
C GLU A 254 -22.57 20.34 0.45
N LYS A 255 -22.07 19.25 -0.14
CA LYS A 255 -20.77 19.26 -0.84
C LYS A 255 -20.82 20.23 -2.01
N ILE A 256 -19.77 21.03 -2.15
CA ILE A 256 -19.53 21.83 -3.35
C ILE A 256 -19.45 20.89 -4.55
N THR A 257 -20.17 21.24 -5.61
CA THR A 257 -20.30 20.48 -6.85
C THR A 257 -19.51 21.14 -7.98
N ASN A 258 -19.17 20.37 -9.01
CA ASN A 258 -18.53 20.92 -10.20
C ASN A 258 -19.37 22.04 -10.83
N GLN A 259 -20.68 21.90 -10.84
CA GLN A 259 -21.59 22.89 -11.42
C GLN A 259 -21.52 24.23 -10.69
N GLU A 260 -21.45 24.22 -9.36
CA GLU A 260 -21.29 25.44 -8.57
C GLU A 260 -19.97 26.13 -8.87
N VAL A 261 -18.89 25.36 -9.02
CA VAL A 261 -17.59 25.90 -9.42
C VAL A 261 -17.66 26.46 -10.85
N TRP A 262 -18.12 25.70 -11.84
CA TRP A 262 -18.25 26.19 -13.23
C TRP A 262 -19.11 27.45 -13.33
N SER A 263 -20.20 27.52 -12.57
CA SER A 263 -21.08 28.70 -12.54
C SER A 263 -20.40 29.91 -11.91
N ALA A 264 -19.55 29.72 -10.89
CA ALA A 264 -18.79 30.81 -10.28
C ALA A 264 -17.69 31.38 -11.20
N TYR A 265 -17.20 30.57 -12.14
CA TYR A 265 -16.18 30.97 -13.11
C TYR A 265 -16.77 31.36 -14.49
N ASP A 266 -18.09 31.51 -14.60
CA ASP A 266 -18.80 31.79 -15.87
C ASP A 266 -18.34 30.88 -17.03
N VAL A 267 -18.09 29.61 -16.73
CA VAL A 267 -17.71 28.62 -17.75
C VAL A 267 -18.92 28.35 -18.63
N ASP A 268 -18.85 28.83 -19.87
CA ASP A 268 -19.89 28.61 -20.87
C ASP A 268 -20.04 27.12 -21.21
N ASP A 269 -21.27 26.66 -21.37
CA ASP A 269 -21.61 25.27 -21.71
C ASP A 269 -21.15 24.88 -23.14
N GLU A 270 -20.75 25.86 -23.96
CA GLU A 270 -20.26 25.66 -25.33
C GLU A 270 -18.83 25.09 -25.43
N TYR A 271 -18.04 25.10 -24.34
CA TYR A 271 -16.66 24.60 -24.32
C TYR A 271 -16.50 23.32 -23.47
N GLU A 272 -15.39 22.61 -23.67
CA GLU A 272 -15.02 21.47 -22.82
C GLU A 272 -14.87 21.96 -21.37
N LYS A 273 -15.70 21.40 -20.47
CA LYS A 273 -15.75 21.84 -19.08
C LYS A 273 -14.40 21.58 -18.40
N PRO A 274 -13.74 22.63 -17.85
CA PRO A 274 -12.45 22.48 -17.21
C PRO A 274 -12.57 21.60 -15.97
N GLU A 275 -11.50 20.87 -15.67
CA GLU A 275 -11.42 20.01 -14.49
C GLU A 275 -11.54 20.85 -13.21
N VAL A 276 -12.21 20.30 -12.20
CA VAL A 276 -12.43 20.93 -10.90
C VAL A 276 -11.65 20.17 -9.84
N THR A 277 -10.94 20.89 -8.99
CA THR A 277 -10.31 20.34 -7.78
C THR A 277 -11.06 20.75 -6.54
N PHE A 278 -11.16 19.81 -5.60
CA PHE A 278 -11.73 20.04 -4.28
C PHE A 278 -10.67 19.80 -3.21
N SER A 279 -10.57 20.73 -2.27
CA SER A 279 -9.72 20.60 -1.09
C SER A 279 -10.51 20.91 0.18
N SER A 280 -10.06 20.35 1.30
CA SER A 280 -10.65 20.63 2.61
C SER A 280 -9.56 20.58 3.68
N TRP A 281 -9.62 21.54 4.60
CA TRP A 281 -8.72 21.63 5.74
C TRP A 281 -9.46 22.17 6.96
N GLN A 282 -8.88 21.98 8.14
CA GLN A 282 -9.42 22.53 9.38
C GLN A 282 -9.31 24.05 9.36
N ALA A 283 -10.38 24.76 9.74
CA ALA A 283 -10.35 26.22 9.77
C ALA A 283 -9.38 26.71 10.85
N GLU A 284 -8.54 27.68 10.48
CA GLU A 284 -7.60 28.33 11.41
C GLU A 284 -8.22 29.55 12.10
N GLU A 285 -9.27 30.13 11.50
CA GLU A 285 -9.96 31.32 11.97
C GLU A 285 -11.48 31.12 11.89
N LEU A 286 -12.18 31.63 12.91
CA LEU A 286 -13.64 31.63 13.00
C LEU A 286 -14.15 33.02 13.31
N THR A 287 -15.30 33.38 12.75
CA THR A 287 -16.06 34.55 13.20
C THR A 287 -16.64 34.29 14.59
N ALA A 288 -17.07 35.35 15.28
CA ALA A 288 -17.71 35.20 16.59
C ALA A 288 -18.98 34.32 16.50
N GLU A 289 -19.79 34.51 15.45
CA GLU A 289 -21.02 33.71 15.24
C GLU A 289 -20.71 32.23 14.95
N GLU A 290 -19.67 31.94 14.15
CA GLU A 290 -19.22 30.58 13.87
C GLU A 290 -18.68 29.89 15.13
N PHE A 291 -18.00 30.64 15.99
CA PHE A 291 -17.50 30.14 17.27
C PHE A 291 -18.65 29.84 18.24
N GLU A 292 -19.64 30.74 18.35
CA GLU A 292 -20.85 30.50 19.15
C GLU A 292 -21.61 29.24 18.68
N LYS A 293 -21.67 29.01 17.35
CA LYS A 293 -22.21 27.76 16.80
C LYS A 293 -21.41 26.53 17.22
N LEU A 294 -20.09 26.61 17.25
CA LEU A 294 -19.28 25.49 17.73
C LEU A 294 -19.57 25.18 19.21
N GLU A 295 -19.66 26.20 20.07
CA GLU A 295 -20.00 26.01 21.49
C GLU A 295 -21.44 25.49 21.68
N GLU A 296 -22.38 25.96 20.87
CA GLU A 296 -23.77 25.48 20.87
C GLU A 296 -23.83 23.99 20.51
N ALA A 297 -23.06 23.55 19.51
CA ALA A 297 -22.96 22.14 19.12
C ALA A 297 -22.44 21.26 20.26
N GLU A 298 -21.37 21.67 20.94
CA GLU A 298 -20.79 20.93 22.07
C GLU A 298 -21.74 20.85 23.28
N LYS A 299 -22.55 21.89 23.48
CA LYS A 299 -23.57 21.91 24.52
C LYS A 299 -24.76 21.01 24.20
N LEU A 300 -25.22 21.01 22.95
CA LEU A 300 -26.38 20.21 22.50
C LEU A 300 -26.04 18.72 22.38
N VAL A 301 -24.78 18.38 22.09
CA VAL A 301 -24.30 17.00 22.00
C VAL A 301 -23.11 16.79 22.95
N PRO A 302 -23.38 16.56 24.26
CA PRO A 302 -22.31 16.41 25.25
C PRO A 302 -21.34 15.29 24.92
N GLY A 303 -20.03 15.55 25.08
CA GLY A 303 -18.97 14.59 24.81
C GLY A 303 -18.62 14.43 23.32
N CYS A 304 -19.19 15.26 22.44
CA CYS A 304 -18.77 15.31 21.05
C CYS A 304 -17.41 16.02 20.88
N LYS A 305 -16.76 15.75 19.76
CA LYS A 305 -15.68 16.56 19.19
C LYS A 305 -16.24 17.37 18.03
N ALA A 306 -16.29 18.69 18.18
CA ALA A 306 -16.69 19.62 17.12
C ALA A 306 -15.44 20.22 16.45
N GLU A 307 -15.36 20.12 15.13
CA GLU A 307 -14.24 20.65 14.34
C GLU A 307 -14.78 21.41 13.13
N VAL A 308 -14.29 22.63 12.90
CA VAL A 308 -14.67 23.41 11.71
C VAL A 308 -13.74 23.11 10.56
N PHE A 309 -14.31 22.89 9.38
CA PHE A 309 -13.58 22.67 8.14
C PHE A 309 -13.96 23.74 7.12
N VAL A 310 -12.97 24.20 6.38
CA VAL A 310 -13.14 24.93 5.12
C VAL A 310 -13.15 23.91 3.98
N HIS A 311 -14.05 24.09 3.03
CA HIS A 311 -14.15 23.31 1.80
C HIS A 311 -14.02 24.27 0.63
N LEU A 312 -13.14 23.94 -0.31
CA LEU A 312 -12.82 24.76 -1.46
C LEU A 312 -13.06 23.96 -2.74
N GLY A 313 -13.72 24.58 -3.71
CA GLY A 313 -13.81 24.11 -5.09
C GLY A 313 -13.24 25.15 -6.03
N ARG A 314 -12.32 24.74 -6.91
CA ARG A 314 -11.67 25.63 -7.89
C ARG A 314 -11.36 24.91 -9.19
N LEU A 315 -11.19 25.66 -10.28
CA LEU A 315 -10.75 25.09 -11.55
C LEU A 315 -9.29 24.68 -11.50
N CYS A 316 -8.96 23.54 -12.12
CA CYS A 316 -7.59 23.19 -12.50
C CYS A 316 -7.15 24.12 -13.63
N ARG A 317 -6.63 25.30 -13.31
CA ARG A 317 -5.94 26.12 -14.32
C ARG A 317 -4.47 25.76 -14.39
N SER A 318 -3.94 25.71 -15.61
CA SER A 318 -2.51 25.65 -15.89
C SER A 318 -1.87 27.00 -15.56
N SER A 319 -1.01 27.00 -14.53
CA SER A 319 0.12 27.91 -14.26
C SER A 319 -0.03 29.43 -14.19
N ASP A 320 -1.12 30.05 -14.61
CA ASP A 320 -1.20 31.52 -14.61
C ASP A 320 -1.91 32.01 -13.33
N GLU A 321 -1.10 32.37 -12.34
CA GLU A 321 -1.43 32.66 -10.93
C GLU A 321 -2.27 33.94 -10.68
N GLU A 322 -2.79 34.62 -11.70
CA GLU A 322 -3.37 35.96 -11.54
C GLU A 322 -4.89 36.02 -11.30
N ASP A 323 -5.63 34.91 -11.46
CA ASP A 323 -7.10 34.88 -11.31
C ASP A 323 -7.57 34.03 -10.09
N MET A 324 -7.06 34.34 -8.88
CA MET A 324 -7.54 33.70 -7.63
C MET A 324 -8.92 34.22 -7.16
N GLU A 325 -9.61 35.06 -7.94
CA GLU A 325 -10.80 35.78 -7.45
C GLU A 325 -12.10 34.95 -7.42
N ASN A 326 -12.15 33.79 -8.10
CA ASN A 326 -13.42 33.06 -8.29
C ASN A 326 -13.48 31.68 -7.61
N GLU A 327 -12.89 31.50 -6.44
CA GLU A 327 -13.00 30.22 -5.72
C GLU A 327 -14.34 30.06 -4.99
N VAL A 328 -14.93 28.86 -5.02
CA VAL A 328 -16.12 28.55 -4.22
C VAL A 328 -15.67 27.99 -2.88
N SER A 329 -15.94 28.71 -1.80
CA SER A 329 -15.61 28.30 -0.42
C SER A 329 -16.85 28.15 0.44
N ARG A 330 -16.87 27.11 1.28
CA ARG A 330 -17.91 26.89 2.31
C ARG A 330 -17.28 26.38 3.59
N LYS A 331 -17.83 26.76 4.73
CA LYS A 331 -17.46 26.18 6.02
C LYS A 331 -18.47 25.14 6.47
N SER A 332 -18.03 24.21 7.31
CA SER A 332 -18.90 23.23 7.96
C SER A 332 -18.40 22.90 9.35
N ILE A 333 -19.30 22.64 10.30
CA ILE A 333 -18.94 21.96 11.55
C ILE A 333 -19.06 20.45 11.35
N ARG A 334 -17.97 19.72 11.56
CA ARG A 334 -17.98 18.27 11.71
C ARG A 334 -18.11 17.93 13.18
N ILE A 335 -19.20 17.28 13.55
CA ILE A 335 -19.43 16.81 14.92
C ILE A 335 -19.25 15.29 14.92
N THR A 336 -18.36 14.80 15.77
CA THR A 336 -18.03 13.38 15.93
C THR A 336 -18.30 12.96 17.37
N VAL A 337 -18.96 11.82 17.58
CA VAL A 337 -19.27 11.26 18.90
C VAL A 337 -18.77 9.82 18.93
N ASP A 338 -17.97 9.51 19.94
CA ASP A 338 -17.52 8.15 20.22
C ASP A 338 -18.45 7.50 21.25
N LEU A 339 -19.12 6.44 20.83
CA LEU A 339 -19.97 5.60 21.65
C LEU A 339 -19.30 4.23 21.74
N GLY A 340 -18.40 4.02 22.70
CA GLY A 340 -17.67 2.75 22.81
C GLY A 340 -16.86 2.44 21.54
N GLU A 341 -17.19 1.34 20.86
CA GLU A 341 -16.53 0.91 19.61
C GLU A 341 -17.17 1.51 18.33
N ILE A 342 -18.18 2.38 18.51
CA ILE A 342 -18.93 3.01 17.42
C ILE A 342 -18.64 4.51 17.42
N THR A 343 -17.95 4.97 16.38
CA THR A 343 -17.83 6.41 16.10
C THR A 343 -18.88 6.82 15.08
N VAL A 344 -19.71 7.80 15.42
CA VAL A 344 -20.64 8.45 14.48
C VAL A 344 -20.26 9.89 14.25
N GLY A 345 -20.46 10.38 13.03
CA GLY A 345 -20.22 11.78 12.70
C GLY A 345 -21.24 12.32 11.71
N ARG A 346 -21.46 13.63 11.78
CA ARG A 346 -22.30 14.39 10.85
C ARG A 346 -21.67 15.76 10.59
N ARG A 347 -21.89 16.31 9.40
CA ARG A 347 -21.44 17.66 9.04
C ARG A 347 -22.65 18.58 8.88
N PHE A 348 -22.57 19.74 9.48
CA PHE A 348 -23.56 20.81 9.40
C PHE A 348 -22.95 22.02 8.71
N ALA A 349 -23.76 22.75 7.95
CA ALA A 349 -23.33 23.98 7.31
C ALA A 349 -23.08 25.05 8.39
N LEU A 350 -22.07 25.90 8.15
CA LEU A 350 -21.82 27.11 8.90
C LEU A 350 -22.25 28.32 8.09
#